data_AF-A0A4Q5Y900-F1
#
_entry.id   AF-A0A4Q5Y900-F1
#
_cell.length_a   1.000
_cell.length_b   1.000
_cell.length_c   1.000
_cell.angle_alpha   90.00
_cell.angle_beta   90.00
_cell.angle_gamma   90.00
#
_symmetry.space_group_name_H-M   'P 1'
#
loop_
_entity.id
_entity.type
_entity.pdbx_description
1 polymer ?
#
loop_
_entity_poly.entity_id
_entity_poly.type
_entity_poly.pdbx_seq_one_letter_code
_entity_poly.pdbx_strand_id
1 'polypeptide(L)'
;MIPINNVQPLNAAQLTDILKTDFPGYVNEHLGSNLAVEVVHVSDIVNISFPEIIEGNAYSITVGEAQLELTDHTTEGTYNAELLSEHLFDFLSIKAG
;
A
#
# COMPACT_ATOMS: atom_id res chain seq x y z
N MET A 1 5.48 -10.93 4.33
CA MET A 1 4.01 -10.95 4.38
C MET A 1 3.59 -10.45 5.75
N ILE A 2 2.85 -9.35 5.78
CA ILE A 2 2.39 -8.70 7.01
C ILE A 2 0.86 -8.78 7.04
N PRO A 3 0.26 -9.54 7.96
CA PRO A 3 -1.20 -9.60 8.09
C PRO A 3 -1.74 -8.38 8.83
N ILE A 4 -2.83 -7.80 8.33
CA ILE A 4 -3.54 -6.65 8.92
C ILE A 4 -4.99 -7.08 9.12
N ASN A 5 -5.54 -6.89 10.33
CA ASN A 5 -6.93 -7.23 10.60
C ASN A 5 -7.86 -6.27 9.84
N ASN A 6 -8.80 -6.82 9.07
CA ASN A 6 -9.77 -6.03 8.32
C ASN A 6 -11.03 -5.83 9.18
N VAL A 7 -10.90 -5.02 10.24
CA VAL A 7 -11.98 -4.80 11.24
C VAL A 7 -13.14 -4.03 10.60
N GLN A 8 -12.84 -3.11 9.69
CA GLN A 8 -13.77 -2.59 8.71
C GLN A 8 -13.71 -3.45 7.45
N PRO A 9 -14.83 -3.99 6.94
CA PRO A 9 -14.82 -4.79 5.72
C PRO A 9 -14.56 -3.90 4.51
N LEU A 10 -13.29 -3.57 4.28
CA LEU A 10 -12.83 -2.88 3.08
C LEU A 10 -12.66 -3.92 1.98
N ASN A 11 -13.33 -3.68 0.86
CA ASN A 11 -13.14 -4.47 -0.35
C ASN A 11 -11.98 -3.90 -1.19
N ALA A 12 -11.38 -4.70 -2.07
CA ALA A 12 -10.25 -4.29 -2.91
C ALA A 12 -10.50 -2.99 -3.70
N ALA A 13 -11.70 -2.80 -4.21
CA ALA A 13 -12.08 -1.56 -4.91
C ALA A 13 -12.04 -0.33 -3.99
N GLN A 14 -12.58 -0.43 -2.77
CA GLN A 14 -12.58 0.68 -1.81
C GLN A 14 -11.17 0.99 -1.33
N LEU A 15 -10.40 -0.06 -1.03
CA LEU A 15 -9.02 0.09 -0.61
C LEU A 15 -8.19 0.78 -1.71
N THR A 16 -8.42 0.42 -2.97
CA THR A 16 -7.74 1.03 -4.10
C THR A 16 -8.08 2.50 -4.26
N ASP A 17 -9.35 2.87 -4.11
CA ASP A 17 -9.78 4.25 -4.21
C ASP A 17 -9.14 5.13 -3.12
N ILE A 18 -9.10 4.60 -1.90
CA ILE A 18 -8.42 5.24 -0.76
C ILE A 18 -6.91 5.37 -1.01
N LEU A 19 -6.26 4.30 -1.47
CA LEU A 19 -4.84 4.30 -1.79
C LEU A 19 -4.48 5.19 -2.99
N LYS A 20 -5.42 5.49 -3.89
CA LYS A 20 -5.19 6.45 -4.98
C LYS A 20 -5.37 7.89 -4.53
N THR A 21 -6.28 8.11 -3.59
CA THR A 21 -6.73 9.46 -3.23
C THR A 21 -5.95 10.02 -2.04
N ASP A 22 -5.82 9.24 -0.97
CA ASP A 22 -5.25 9.69 0.30
C ASP A 22 -3.77 9.32 0.46
N PHE A 23 -3.39 8.11 0.03
CA PHE A 23 -2.06 7.56 0.30
C PHE A 23 -0.91 8.32 -0.39
N PRO A 24 -1.01 8.83 -1.63
CA PRO A 24 0.04 9.67 -2.22
C PRO A 24 0.29 10.92 -1.39
N GLY A 25 -0.77 11.55 -0.87
CA GLY A 25 -0.64 12.70 0.02
C GLY A 25 0.06 12.34 1.32
N TYR A 26 -0.41 11.28 1.98
CA TYR A 26 0.15 10.78 3.24
C TYR A 26 1.65 10.45 3.12
N VAL A 27 2.03 9.67 2.11
CA VAL A 27 3.41 9.25 1.91
C VAL A 27 4.31 10.42 1.51
N ASN A 28 3.81 11.36 0.71
CA ASN A 28 4.57 12.54 0.29
C ASN A 28 4.81 13.51 1.45
N GLU A 29 3.83 13.68 2.33
CA GLU A 29 4.00 14.46 3.56
C GLU A 29 4.99 13.81 4.54
N HIS A 30 4.96 12.47 4.69
CA HIS A 30 5.81 11.77 5.66
C HIS A 30 7.24 11.54 5.16
N LEU A 31 7.42 11.22 3.88
CA LEU A 31 8.75 11.05 3.27
C LEU A 31 9.35 12.37 2.78
N GLY A 32 8.60 13.48 2.81
CA GLY A 32 9.02 14.77 2.26
C GLY A 32 9.38 14.69 0.77
N SER A 33 8.75 13.77 0.04
CA SER A 33 9.00 13.49 -1.39
C SER A 33 7.72 13.72 -2.18
N ASN A 34 7.80 13.71 -3.51
CA ASN A 34 6.63 13.83 -4.38
C ASN A 34 6.51 12.60 -5.27
N LEU A 35 6.35 11.44 -4.63
CA LEU A 35 6.27 10.15 -5.28
C LEU A 35 4.93 10.01 -6.03
N ALA A 36 5.03 9.64 -7.30
CA ALA A 36 3.92 9.13 -8.07
C ALA A 36 3.55 7.74 -7.54
N VAL A 37 2.33 7.59 -7.06
CA VAL A 37 1.80 6.31 -6.61
C VAL A 37 0.79 5.81 -7.63
N GLU A 38 1.09 4.67 -8.24
CA GLU A 38 0.18 3.99 -9.13
C GLU A 38 -0.43 2.79 -8.42
N VAL A 39 -1.76 2.75 -8.36
CA VAL A 39 -2.48 1.65 -7.71
C VAL A 39 -3.34 0.94 -8.74
N VAL A 40 -3.23 -0.38 -8.79
CA VAL A 40 -4.00 -1.22 -9.71
C VAL A 40 -4.55 -2.40 -8.95
N HIS A 41 -5.87 -2.54 -8.92
CA HIS A 41 -6.51 -3.73 -8.38
C HIS A 41 -6.87 -4.72 -9.46
N VAL A 42 -6.66 -6.00 -9.15
CA VAL A 42 -7.00 -7.15 -9.97
C VAL A 42 -7.71 -8.15 -9.06
N SER A 43 -9.02 -8.27 -9.22
CA SER A 43 -9.89 -9.04 -8.32
C SER A 43 -9.72 -8.60 -6.86
N ASP A 44 -9.19 -9.47 -6.00
CA ASP A 44 -8.98 -9.25 -4.58
C ASP A 44 -7.57 -8.73 -4.25
N ILE A 45 -6.71 -8.52 -5.25
CA ILE A 45 -5.33 -8.08 -5.05
C ILE A 45 -5.18 -6.62 -5.49
N VAL A 46 -4.63 -5.78 -4.62
CA VAL A 46 -4.30 -4.38 -4.89
C VAL A 46 -2.79 -4.24 -5.00
N ASN A 47 -2.30 -3.98 -6.20
CA ASN A 47 -0.89 -3.71 -6.47
C ASN A 47 -0.63 -2.20 -6.37
N ILE A 48 0.47 -1.85 -5.73
CA ILE A 48 0.95 -0.48 -5.57
C ILE A 48 2.34 -0.41 -6.18
N SER A 49 2.54 0.53 -7.09
CA SER A 49 3.75 0.73 -7.86
C SER A 49 4.24 2.15 -7.67
N PHE A 50 5.55 2.28 -7.57
CA PHE A 50 6.23 3.56 -7.42
C PHE A 50 7.31 3.64 -8.50
N PRO A 51 6.99 4.17 -9.70
CA PRO A 51 7.92 4.21 -10.83
C PRO A 51 9.21 4.98 -10.53
N GLU A 52 9.19 5.89 -9.54
CA GLU A 52 10.37 6.63 -9.10
C GLU A 52 11.29 5.82 -8.17
N ILE A 53 10.79 4.72 -7.60
CA ILE A 53 11.47 3.93 -6.57
C ILE A 53 11.93 2.59 -7.14
N ILE A 54 11.05 1.90 -7.89
CA ILE A 54 11.32 0.59 -8.49
C ILE A 54 10.51 0.41 -9.78
N GLU A 55 11.11 -0.25 -10.78
CA GLU A 55 10.38 -0.72 -11.96
C GLU A 55 9.48 -1.91 -11.58
N GLY A 56 8.18 -1.67 -11.49
CA GLY A 56 7.17 -2.68 -11.21
C GLY A 56 6.34 -2.39 -9.95
N ASN A 57 5.69 -3.43 -9.43
CA ASN A 57 4.91 -3.34 -8.20
C ASN A 57 5.86 -3.32 -7.01
N ALA A 58 5.78 -2.29 -6.19
CA ALA A 58 6.51 -2.21 -4.93
C ALA A 58 5.82 -3.01 -3.83
N TYR A 59 4.48 -2.95 -3.78
CA TYR A 59 3.69 -3.66 -2.79
C TYR A 59 2.47 -4.32 -3.44
N SER A 60 2.05 -5.44 -2.87
CA SER A 60 0.82 -6.13 -3.25
C SER A 60 0.01 -6.42 -2.00
N ILE A 61 -1.26 -6.03 -1.98
CA ILE A 61 -2.16 -6.25 -0.85
C ILE A 61 -3.24 -7.23 -1.30
N THR A 62 -3.31 -8.39 -0.67
CA THR A 62 -4.41 -9.33 -0.89
C THR A 62 -5.52 -9.02 0.11
N VAL A 63 -6.69 -8.63 -0.38
CA VAL A 63 -7.87 -8.33 0.42
C VAL A 63 -8.66 -9.60 0.67
N GLY A 64 -8.58 -10.12 1.90
CA GLY A 64 -9.41 -11.24 2.36
C GLY A 64 -10.66 -10.76 3.12
N GLU A 65 -11.56 -11.70 3.39
CA GLU A 65 -12.82 -11.42 4.10
C GLU A 65 -12.63 -10.87 5.53
N ALA A 66 -11.54 -11.27 6.21
CA ALA A 66 -11.25 -10.89 7.59
C ALA A 66 -9.87 -10.25 7.80
N GLN A 67 -8.98 -10.33 6.80
CA GLN A 67 -7.61 -9.84 6.90
C GLN A 67 -7.10 -9.36 5.55
N LEU A 68 -6.22 -8.37 5.59
CA LEU A 68 -5.43 -7.90 4.45
C LEU A 68 -4.02 -8.48 4.58
N GLU A 69 -3.48 -9.03 3.50
CA GLU A 69 -2.10 -9.53 3.47
C GLU A 69 -1.23 -8.59 2.64
N LEU A 70 -0.34 -7.86 3.29
CA LEU A 70 0.63 -6.99 2.62
C LEU A 70 1.89 -7.80 2.25
N THR A 71 2.23 -7.76 0.97
CA THR A 71 3.47 -8.33 0.40
C THR A 71 4.34 -7.19 -0.10
N ASP A 72 5.54 -7.11 0.47
CA ASP A 72 6.59 -6.21 0.02
C ASP A 72 7.39 -6.88 -1.11
N HIS A 73 7.54 -6.17 -2.22
CA HIS A 73 8.33 -6.56 -3.38
C HIS A 73 9.55 -5.66 -3.57
N THR A 74 9.77 -4.69 -2.68
CA THR A 74 10.97 -3.85 -2.70
C THR A 74 12.20 -4.68 -2.32
N THR A 75 13.37 -4.31 -2.83
CA THR A 75 14.62 -5.03 -2.55
C THR A 75 15.49 -4.22 -1.59
N GLU A 76 16.40 -4.89 -0.87
CA GLU A 76 17.38 -4.20 -0.02
C GLU A 76 18.20 -3.20 -0.88
N GLY A 77 17.98 -1.90 -0.64
CA GLY A 77 18.57 -0.80 -1.43
C GLY A 77 17.54 0.06 -2.18
N THR A 78 16.27 -0.34 -2.21
CA THR A 78 15.18 0.49 -2.70
C THR A 78 14.97 1.70 -1.76
N TYR A 79 14.94 2.91 -2.33
CA TYR A 79 14.89 4.16 -1.57
C TYR A 79 13.67 4.19 -0.62
N ASN A 80 13.93 4.36 0.68
CA ASN A 80 12.92 4.39 1.74
C ASN A 80 11.97 3.18 1.79
N ALA A 81 12.37 2.02 1.26
CA ALA A 81 11.53 0.82 1.25
C ALA A 81 11.00 0.41 2.64
N GLU A 82 11.86 0.44 3.66
CA GLU A 82 11.45 0.15 5.04
C GLU A 82 10.41 1.17 5.53
N LEU A 83 10.69 2.46 5.39
CA LEU A 83 9.76 3.54 5.80
C LEU A 83 8.44 3.49 5.02
N LEU A 84 8.49 3.24 3.71
CA LEU A 84 7.31 3.08 2.85
C LEU A 84 6.44 1.92 3.35
N SER A 85 7.06 0.80 3.68
CA SER A 85 6.34 -0.37 4.21
C SER A 85 5.69 -0.08 5.55
N GLU A 86 6.37 0.65 6.45
CA GLU A 86 5.82 1.08 7.73
C GLU A 86 4.66 2.05 7.56
N HIS A 87 4.81 3.06 6.70
CA HIS A 87 3.76 4.04 6.41
C HIS A 87 2.54 3.41 5.74
N LEU A 88 2.76 2.48 4.81
CA LEU A 88 1.68 1.72 4.19
C LEU A 88 0.97 0.85 5.22
N PHE A 89 1.71 0.15 6.08
CA PHE A 89 1.12 -0.64 7.15
C PHE A 89 0.30 0.22 8.11
N ASP A 90 0.84 1.35 8.57
CA ASP A 90 0.17 2.26 9.49
C ASP A 90 -1.11 2.84 8.86
N PHE A 91 -1.01 3.29 7.61
CA PHE A 91 -2.15 3.78 6.84
C PHE A 91 -3.25 2.71 6.69
N LEU A 92 -2.85 1.48 6.33
CA LEU A 92 -3.78 0.36 6.21
C LEU A 92 -4.39 0.01 7.57
N SER A 93 -3.62 0.03 8.65
CA SER A 93 -4.13 -0.25 9.99
C SER A 93 -5.14 0.81 10.44
N ILE A 94 -4.92 2.09 10.10
CA ILE A 94 -5.87 3.18 10.38
C ILE A 94 -7.16 3.02 9.58
N LYS A 95 -7.07 2.66 8.30
CA LYS A 95 -8.24 2.51 7.43
C LYS A 95 -9.00 1.21 7.69
N ALA A 96 -8.29 0.13 7.99
CA ALA A 96 -8.86 -1.19 8.29
C ALA A 96 -9.48 -1.26 9.70
N GLY A 97 -9.17 -0.31 10.59
CA GLY A 97 -9.91 -0.08 11.84
C GLY A 97 -9.26 -0.67 13.09
#